data_AF-A0AAJ5Z4L6-F1
#
_entry.id   AF-A0AAJ5Z4L6-F1
#
_cell.length_a   1.000
_cell.length_b   1.000
_cell.length_c   1.000
_cell.angle_alpha   90.00
_cell.angle_beta   90.00
_cell.angle_gamma   90.00
#
_symmetry.space_group_name_H-M   'P 1'
#
loop_
_entity.id
_entity.type
_entity.pdbx_description
1 polymer ?
#
loop_
_entity_poly.entity_id
_entity_poly.type
_entity_poly.pdbx_seq_one_letter_code
_entity_poly.pdbx_strand_id
1 'polypeptide(L)'
;MSLVAYSDSEEDAAPGKLPPVALESDGYRNEWLSYVYIPVSLDLEDLWRRVETPKAALLEVIDHLHISLTRPLVLRKHEQGPFYAQVRQATAYARPFSVGFARFVCLPSDTSERVFVALEVSAGWHELTELVRALNDRLSRLLHVRQYYDEARLHASVAKASVSPVRGITVFV
;
A
#
# COMPACT_ATOMS: atom_id res chain seq x y z
N MET A 1 4.67 7.11 16.04
CA MET A 1 4.72 6.96 14.57
C MET A 1 5.84 7.83 14.05
N SER A 2 6.89 7.23 13.48
CA SER A 2 7.98 7.97 12.83
C SER A 2 7.54 8.29 11.41
N LEU A 3 7.51 9.58 11.04
CA LEU A 3 7.27 10.02 9.68
C LEU A 3 8.65 10.16 9.02
N VAL A 4 8.98 9.22 8.14
CA VAL A 4 10.26 9.26 7.42
C VAL A 4 10.09 10.18 6.21
N ALA A 5 10.70 11.36 6.26
CA ALA A 5 10.82 12.22 5.09
C ALA A 5 11.90 11.63 4.17
N TYR A 6 11.58 11.44 2.90
CA TYR A 6 12.57 11.05 1.90
C TYR A 6 13.46 12.26 1.54
N SER A 7 14.77 12.07 1.67
CA SER A 7 15.81 12.95 1.14
C SER A 7 16.49 12.20 0.00
N ASP A 8 16.73 12.87 -1.14
CA ASP A 8 17.47 12.35 -2.31
C ASP A 8 18.94 12.01 -2.02
N SER A 9 19.36 12.02 -0.75
CA SER A 9 20.69 11.68 -0.32
C SER A 9 20.80 10.15 -0.30
N GLU A 10 21.64 9.59 -1.18
CA GLU A 10 21.95 8.16 -1.33
C GLU A 10 22.43 7.46 -0.03
N GLU A 11 22.52 8.18 1.08
CA GLU A 11 23.20 7.75 2.30
C GLU A 11 22.26 7.20 3.40
N ASP A 12 20.94 7.22 3.22
CA ASP A 12 19.99 6.87 4.29
C ASP A 12 19.19 5.59 4.02
N ALA A 13 19.87 4.52 3.59
CA ALA A 13 19.30 3.16 3.48
C ALA A 13 19.22 2.48 4.86
N ALA A 14 18.33 2.96 5.73
CA ALA A 14 17.99 2.26 6.97
C ALA A 14 17.16 0.99 6.69
N PRO A 15 17.39 -0.13 7.42
CA PRO A 15 16.64 -1.36 7.23
C PRO A 15 15.14 -1.13 7.51
N GLY A 16 14.30 -1.38 6.50
CA GLY A 16 12.85 -1.16 6.54
C GLY A 16 12.34 -0.01 5.67
N LYS A 17 13.23 0.74 4.98
CA LYS A 17 12.83 1.66 3.92
C LYS A 17 12.61 0.89 2.62
N LEU A 18 11.35 0.82 2.18
CA LEU A 18 11.03 0.44 0.80
C LEU A 18 11.73 1.44 -0.14
N PRO A 19 12.48 0.98 -1.16
CA PRO A 19 13.05 1.90 -2.14
C PRO A 19 11.92 2.67 -2.83
N PRO A 20 12.12 3.96 -3.17
CA PRO A 20 11.13 4.67 -3.98
C PRO A 20 10.94 3.90 -5.29
N VAL A 21 9.69 3.65 -5.66
CA VAL A 21 9.38 3.27 -7.03
C VAL A 21 9.54 4.56 -7.85
N ALA A 22 10.77 4.84 -8.25
CA ALA A 22 11.04 5.81 -9.29
C ALA A 22 10.28 5.32 -10.53
N LEU A 23 9.31 6.11 -10.99
CA LEU A 23 8.68 5.88 -12.29
C LEU A 23 9.72 6.26 -13.34
N GLU A 24 10.70 5.38 -13.56
CA GLU A 24 11.66 5.52 -14.65
C GLU A 24 10.97 5.15 -15.96
N SER A 25 10.29 6.13 -16.54
CA SER A 25 10.25 6.35 -17.99
C SER A 25 9.42 7.61 -18.28
N ASP A 26 10.09 8.56 -18.94
CA ASP A 26 9.54 9.68 -19.69
C ASP A 26 8.65 10.71 -18.95
N GLY A 27 9.29 11.76 -18.41
CA GLY A 27 8.71 13.12 -18.41
C GLY A 27 8.45 13.79 -17.06
N TYR A 28 8.56 13.08 -15.93
CA TYR A 28 8.18 13.61 -14.62
C TYR A 28 9.33 14.30 -13.87
N ARG A 29 9.76 15.49 -14.33
CA ARG A 29 10.64 16.36 -13.52
C ARG A 29 9.84 16.95 -12.36
N ASN A 30 10.17 16.54 -11.12
CA ASN A 30 9.60 17.03 -9.85
C ASN A 30 8.25 16.43 -9.40
N GLU A 31 7.93 15.19 -9.79
CA GLU A 31 6.72 14.48 -9.34
C GLU A 31 7.08 13.09 -8.78
N TRP A 32 6.51 12.72 -7.63
CA TRP A 32 6.79 11.47 -6.91
C TRP A 32 5.52 10.71 -6.58
N LEU A 33 5.47 9.42 -6.93
CA LEU A 33 4.43 8.52 -6.46
C LEU A 33 4.56 8.32 -4.95
N SER A 34 3.53 8.69 -4.21
CA SER A 34 3.52 8.78 -2.75
C SER A 34 2.27 8.11 -2.19
N TYR A 35 2.37 7.58 -0.97
CA TYR A 35 1.25 6.97 -0.25
C TYR A 35 1.57 6.90 1.25
N VAL A 36 0.53 6.84 2.09
CA VAL A 36 0.66 6.68 3.55
C VAL A 36 0.28 5.25 3.91
N TYR A 37 1.07 4.62 4.77
CA TYR A 37 0.83 3.24 5.22
C TYR A 37 1.30 3.03 6.66
N ILE A 38 0.83 1.94 7.28
CA ILE A 38 1.35 1.39 8.53
C ILE A 38 2.14 0.12 8.22
N PRO A 39 3.42 0.02 8.60
CA PRO A 39 4.19 -1.20 8.41
C PRO A 39 3.63 -2.31 9.30
N VAL A 40 3.63 -3.53 8.77
CA VAL A 40 3.16 -4.74 9.45
C VAL A 40 4.31 -5.73 9.53
N SER A 41 4.58 -6.26 10.71
CA SER A 41 5.57 -7.33 10.91
C SER A 41 4.82 -8.63 11.20
N LEU A 42 4.75 -9.49 10.20
CA LEU A 42 4.24 -10.85 10.32
C LEU A 42 5.31 -11.80 9.82
N ASP A 43 5.60 -12.82 10.62
CA ASP A 43 6.37 -13.96 10.16
C ASP A 43 5.44 -14.89 9.38
N LEU A 44 5.67 -14.96 8.07
CA LEU A 44 4.90 -15.79 7.14
C LEU A 44 5.72 -16.96 6.61
N GLU A 45 6.95 -17.18 7.07
CA GLU A 45 7.85 -18.19 6.49
C GLU A 45 7.26 -19.60 6.60
N ASP A 46 6.78 -19.95 7.80
CA ASP A 46 6.11 -21.22 8.07
C ASP A 46 4.83 -21.40 7.25
N LEU A 47 4.10 -20.31 7.01
CA LEU A 47 2.89 -20.33 6.19
C LEU A 47 3.26 -20.62 4.73
N TRP A 48 4.26 -19.91 4.19
CA TRP A 48 4.69 -20.09 2.81
C TRP A 48 5.28 -21.48 2.55
N ARG A 49 5.99 -22.06 3.53
CA ARG A 49 6.48 -23.43 3.44
C ARG A 49 5.36 -24.46 3.31
N ARG A 50 4.18 -24.19 3.87
CA ARG A 50 3.01 -25.09 3.81
C ARG A 50 2.19 -24.93 2.53
N VAL A 51 2.41 -23.87 1.76
CA VAL A 51 1.79 -23.72 0.44
C VAL A 51 2.57 -24.57 -0.56
N GLU A 52 2.22 -25.87 -0.68
CA GLU A 52 2.90 -26.81 -1.59
C GLU A 52 2.71 -26.46 -3.08
N THR A 53 3.81 -26.10 -3.75
CA THR A 53 4.09 -26.23 -5.22
C THR A 53 3.10 -25.58 -6.22
N PRO A 54 3.23 -25.82 -7.55
CA PRO A 54 3.72 -24.92 -8.62
C PRO A 54 3.05 -23.54 -8.77
N LYS A 55 1.92 -23.28 -8.11
CA LYS A 55 1.25 -21.96 -8.10
C LYS A 55 2.05 -20.89 -7.38
N ALA A 56 2.89 -21.27 -6.42
CA ALA A 56 3.85 -20.37 -5.80
C ALA A 56 4.81 -19.74 -6.83
N ALA A 57 5.11 -20.42 -7.94
CA ALA A 57 5.94 -19.84 -9.02
C ALA A 57 5.25 -18.68 -9.77
N LEU A 58 3.92 -18.55 -9.65
CA LEU A 58 3.15 -17.44 -10.22
C LEU A 58 2.93 -16.30 -9.22
N LEU A 59 3.24 -16.54 -7.94
CA LEU A 59 3.06 -15.58 -6.86
C LEU A 59 4.42 -15.02 -6.45
N GLU A 60 4.56 -13.71 -6.60
CA GLU A 60 5.67 -12.98 -6.02
C GLU A 60 5.32 -12.63 -4.57
N VAL A 61 6.10 -13.13 -3.62
CA VAL A 61 5.96 -12.83 -2.19
C VAL A 61 6.32 -11.36 -1.93
N ILE A 62 5.60 -10.72 -1.02
CA ILE A 62 5.84 -9.33 -0.63
C ILE A 62 6.58 -9.32 0.70
N ASP A 63 7.82 -8.82 0.70
CA ASP A 63 8.66 -8.78 1.90
C ASP A 63 8.25 -7.67 2.87
N HIS A 64 7.84 -6.51 2.36
CA HIS A 64 7.49 -5.34 3.15
C HIS A 64 5.98 -5.18 3.28
N LEU A 65 5.41 -5.95 4.20
CA LEU A 65 3.98 -5.92 4.49
C LEU A 65 3.58 -4.57 5.09
N HIS A 66 2.43 -4.06 4.65
CA HIS A 66 1.88 -2.82 5.15
C HIS A 66 0.37 -2.76 4.95
N ILE A 67 -0.29 -1.90 5.73
CA ILE A 67 -1.68 -1.51 5.53
C ILE A 67 -1.70 -0.10 4.94
N SER A 68 -2.16 0.02 3.70
CA SER A 68 -2.30 1.32 3.03
C SER A 68 -3.41 2.14 3.66
N LEU A 69 -3.14 3.41 3.98
CA LEU A 69 -4.11 4.36 4.52
C LEU A 69 -4.56 5.41 3.48
N THR A 70 -3.86 5.49 2.35
CA THR A 70 -4.24 6.32 1.20
C THR A 70 -4.10 5.51 -0.08
N ARG A 71 -4.74 5.98 -1.15
CA ARG A 71 -4.41 5.55 -2.50
C ARG A 71 -3.02 6.11 -2.88
N PRO A 72 -2.33 5.50 -3.86
CA PRO A 72 -1.19 6.15 -4.49
C PRO A 72 -1.60 7.50 -5.07
N LEU A 73 -0.80 8.51 -4.83
CA LEU A 73 -1.01 9.88 -5.31
C LEU A 73 0.32 10.48 -5.77
N VAL A 74 0.26 11.42 -6.70
CA VAL A 74 1.46 12.11 -7.20
C VAL A 74 1.67 13.37 -6.37
N LEU A 75 2.85 13.51 -5.77
CA LEU A 75 3.26 14.72 -5.07
C LEU A 75 4.27 15.50 -5.89
N ARG A 76 4.13 16.82 -5.91
CA ARG A 76 5.15 17.75 -6.42
C ARG A 76 6.06 18.23 -5.30
N LYS A 77 7.23 18.75 -5.69
CA LYS A 77 8.27 19.19 -4.72
C LYS A 77 7.74 20.16 -3.66
N HIS A 78 6.91 21.14 -4.08
CA HIS A 78 6.35 22.13 -3.18
C HIS A 78 5.21 21.59 -2.28
N GLU A 79 4.63 20.45 -2.64
CA GLU A 79 3.52 19.80 -1.91
C GLU A 79 4.03 18.86 -0.80
N GLN A 80 5.28 18.41 -0.87
CA GLN A 80 5.86 17.47 0.10
C GLN A 80 5.78 17.98 1.54
N GLY A 81 6.24 19.22 1.79
CA GLY A 81 6.20 19.83 3.13
C GLY A 81 4.78 19.91 3.71
N PRO A 82 3.84 20.54 3.00
CA PRO A 82 2.42 20.56 3.39
C PRO A 82 1.81 19.17 3.58
N PHE A 83 2.13 18.21 2.71
CA PHE A 83 1.67 16.81 2.82
C PHE A 83 2.12 16.19 4.14
N TYR A 84 3.41 16.23 4.46
CA TYR A 84 3.95 15.68 5.71
C TYR A 84 3.33 16.34 6.94
N ALA A 85 3.10 17.66 6.90
CA ALA A 85 2.44 18.38 7.98
C ALA A 85 1.00 17.89 8.19
N GLN A 86 0.23 17.71 7.11
CA GLN A 86 -1.14 17.19 7.20
C GLN A 86 -1.19 15.75 7.70
N VAL A 87 -0.30 14.88 7.24
CA VAL A 87 -0.21 13.50 7.75
C VAL A 87 0.10 13.49 9.24
N ARG A 88 1.08 14.28 9.70
CA ARG A 88 1.41 14.39 11.14
C ARG A 88 0.22 14.87 11.97
N GLN A 89 -0.52 15.85 11.48
CA GLN A 89 -1.71 16.37 12.18
C GLN A 89 -2.85 15.34 12.19
N ALA A 90 -3.06 14.59 11.11
CA ALA A 90 -4.05 13.52 11.06
C ALA A 90 -3.77 12.43 12.09
N THR A 91 -2.50 12.09 12.29
CA THR A 91 -2.08 11.01 13.20
C THR A 91 -1.77 11.48 14.62
N ALA A 92 -1.81 12.78 14.91
CA ALA A 92 -1.32 13.34 16.19
C ALA A 92 -2.06 12.81 17.43
N TYR A 93 -3.35 12.52 17.28
CA TYR A 93 -4.21 12.06 18.37
C TYR A 93 -4.45 10.54 18.36
N ALA A 94 -3.87 9.83 17.40
CA ALA A 94 -4.00 8.39 17.32
C ALA A 94 -3.25 7.73 18.49
N ARG A 95 -3.99 7.03 19.34
CA ARG A 95 -3.40 6.21 20.41
C ARG A 95 -2.84 4.92 19.81
N PRO A 96 -1.82 4.30 20.43
CA PRO A 96 -1.40 2.95 20.04
C PRO A 96 -2.56 1.96 20.16
N PHE A 97 -2.70 1.09 19.15
CA PHE A 97 -3.70 0.01 19.11
C PHE A 97 -3.10 -1.24 18.47
N SER A 98 -3.73 -2.39 18.69
CA SER A 98 -3.34 -3.66 18.07
C SER A 98 -4.12 -3.90 16.79
N VAL A 99 -3.44 -4.46 15.79
CA VAL A 99 -4.06 -4.93 14.54
C VAL A 99 -4.06 -6.44 14.51
N GLY A 100 -5.19 -7.02 14.11
CA GLY A 100 -5.33 -8.46 13.87
C GLY A 100 -5.91 -8.71 12.48
N PHE A 101 -5.69 -9.93 11.98
CA PHE A 101 -6.15 -10.36 10.65
C PHE A 101 -7.06 -11.59 10.79
N ALA A 102 -8.10 -11.68 9.96
CA ALA A 102 -9.07 -12.77 10.04
C ALA A 102 -8.97 -13.80 8.91
N ARG A 103 -8.73 -13.37 7.67
CA ARG A 103 -8.79 -14.25 6.51
C ARG A 103 -7.93 -13.76 5.34
N PHE A 104 -7.59 -14.71 4.47
CA PHE A 104 -7.03 -14.42 3.15
C PHE A 104 -8.11 -14.02 2.17
N VAL A 105 -7.79 -13.06 1.31
CA VAL A 105 -8.67 -12.50 0.29
C VAL A 105 -7.86 -12.22 -0.97
N CYS A 106 -8.48 -12.35 -2.14
CA CYS A 106 -7.88 -11.94 -3.41
C CYS A 106 -8.45 -10.58 -3.81
N LEU A 107 -7.58 -9.61 -4.10
CA LEU A 107 -7.96 -8.24 -4.46
C LEU A 107 -7.27 -7.82 -5.76
N PRO A 108 -8.00 -7.36 -6.79
CA PRO A 108 -7.36 -6.81 -7.98
C PRO A 108 -6.68 -5.48 -7.65
N SER A 109 -5.62 -5.14 -8.38
CA SER A 109 -5.06 -3.79 -8.39
C SER A 109 -6.06 -2.79 -8.97
N ASP A 110 -5.82 -1.50 -8.76
CA ASP A 110 -6.60 -0.42 -9.38
C ASP A 110 -6.66 -0.52 -10.92
N THR A 111 -5.59 -1.04 -11.53
CA THR A 111 -5.51 -1.26 -12.99
C THR A 111 -6.05 -2.62 -13.42
N SER A 112 -6.38 -3.51 -12.47
CA SER A 112 -6.77 -4.91 -12.70
C SER A 112 -5.74 -5.78 -13.45
N GLU A 113 -4.52 -5.29 -13.62
CA GLU A 113 -3.41 -6.03 -14.25
C GLU A 113 -2.70 -6.97 -13.27
N ARG A 114 -2.97 -6.80 -11.96
CA ARG A 114 -2.40 -7.62 -10.89
C ARG A 114 -3.49 -8.03 -9.93
N VAL A 115 -3.32 -9.19 -9.31
CA VAL A 115 -4.15 -9.64 -8.19
C VAL A 115 -3.24 -9.86 -6.99
N PHE A 116 -3.65 -9.33 -5.85
CA PHE A 116 -2.98 -9.48 -4.57
C PHE A 116 -3.68 -10.56 -3.73
N VAL A 117 -2.88 -11.42 -3.13
CA VAL A 117 -3.31 -12.22 -1.97
C VAL A 117 -3.06 -11.36 -0.75
N ALA A 118 -4.09 -11.09 0.02
CA ALA A 118 -4.03 -10.18 1.15
C ALA A 118 -4.68 -10.77 2.41
N LEU A 119 -4.19 -10.34 3.56
CA LEU A 119 -4.77 -10.58 4.87
C LEU A 119 -5.71 -9.42 5.21
N GLU A 120 -6.99 -9.70 5.36
CA GLU A 120 -7.99 -8.69 5.74
C GLU A 120 -7.94 -8.41 7.24
N VAL A 121 -7.90 -7.11 7.57
CA VAL A 121 -7.90 -6.62 8.95
C VAL A 121 -9.22 -6.93 9.63
N SER A 122 -9.16 -7.38 10.87
CA SER A 122 -10.31 -7.60 11.76
C SER A 122 -10.23 -6.73 13.01
N ALA A 123 -9.30 -7.03 13.92
CA ALA A 123 -9.03 -6.20 15.09
C ALA A 123 -8.26 -4.94 14.68
N GLY A 124 -8.57 -3.80 15.31
CA GLY A 124 -7.98 -2.50 14.96
C GLY A 124 -8.64 -1.82 13.74
N TRP A 125 -9.70 -2.41 13.17
CA TRP A 125 -10.38 -1.86 11.99
C TRP A 125 -10.94 -0.47 12.26
N HIS A 126 -11.58 -0.25 13.41
CA HIS A 126 -12.19 1.04 13.74
C HIS A 126 -11.15 2.16 13.82
N GLU A 127 -10.04 1.92 14.52
CA GLU A 127 -8.94 2.87 14.68
C GLU A 127 -8.30 3.21 13.32
N LEU A 128 -8.11 2.21 12.46
CA LEU A 128 -7.61 2.42 11.11
C LEU A 128 -8.59 3.20 10.23
N THR A 129 -9.89 2.92 10.32
CA THR A 129 -10.92 3.67 9.59
C THR A 129 -10.95 5.14 10.00
N GLU A 130 -10.86 5.44 11.30
CA GLU A 130 -10.78 6.82 11.77
C GLU A 130 -9.51 7.53 11.27
N LEU A 131 -8.37 6.83 11.25
CA LEU A 131 -7.13 7.35 10.65
C LEU A 131 -7.30 7.65 9.15
N VAL A 132 -7.89 6.72 8.39
CA VAL A 132 -8.16 6.89 6.96
C VAL A 132 -9.08 8.09 6.72
N ARG A 133 -10.15 8.23 7.51
CA ARG A 133 -11.07 9.38 7.43
C ARG A 133 -10.34 10.70 7.68
N ALA A 134 -9.56 10.77 8.76
CA ALA A 134 -8.79 11.96 9.11
C ALA A 134 -7.76 12.33 8.02
N LEU A 135 -7.12 11.34 7.40
CA LEU A 135 -6.19 11.54 6.28
C LEU A 135 -6.94 12.00 5.02
N ASN A 136 -8.03 11.34 4.65
CA ASN A 136 -8.84 11.68 3.49
C ASN A 136 -9.33 13.13 3.55
N ASP A 137 -9.89 13.55 4.67
CA ASP A 137 -10.44 14.90 4.84
C ASP A 137 -9.37 15.98 4.66
N ARG A 138 -8.14 15.71 5.11
CA ARG A 138 -7.04 16.67 5.03
C ARG A 138 -6.37 16.68 3.67
N LEU A 139 -6.08 15.49 3.12
CA LEU A 139 -5.36 15.35 1.86
C LEU A 139 -6.22 15.71 0.65
N SER A 140 -7.52 15.39 0.68
CA SER A 140 -8.44 15.80 -0.39
C SER A 140 -8.56 17.32 -0.51
N ARG A 141 -8.52 18.04 0.62
CA ARG A 141 -8.52 19.52 0.62
C ARG A 141 -7.20 20.12 0.14
N LEU A 142 -6.08 19.49 0.48
CA LEU A 142 -4.75 19.99 0.13
C LEU A 142 -4.40 19.77 -1.34
N LEU A 143 -4.68 18.56 -1.85
CA LEU A 143 -4.15 18.09 -3.13
C LEU A 143 -5.24 17.84 -4.18
N HIS A 144 -6.52 18.00 -3.83
CA HIS A 144 -7.67 17.64 -4.68
C HIS A 144 -7.62 16.19 -5.19
N VAL A 145 -6.99 15.31 -4.41
CA VAL A 145 -6.83 13.88 -4.73
C VAL A 145 -8.09 13.09 -4.40
N ARG A 146 -8.26 11.96 -5.09
CA ARG A 146 -9.33 10.99 -4.78
C ARG A 146 -9.21 10.51 -3.34
N GLN A 147 -10.35 10.42 -2.67
CA GLN A 147 -10.46 9.82 -1.34
C GLN A 147 -10.14 8.32 -1.39
N TYR A 148 -9.75 7.76 -0.24
CA TYR A 148 -9.66 6.31 -0.05
C TYR A 148 -11.02 5.62 -0.30
N TYR A 149 -11.00 4.36 -0.74
CA TYR A 149 -12.19 3.68 -1.26
C TYR A 149 -13.38 3.70 -0.29
N ASP A 150 -14.59 3.96 -0.82
CA ASP A 150 -15.82 4.07 -0.02
C ASP A 150 -16.18 2.78 0.72
N GLU A 151 -15.85 1.62 0.14
CA GLU A 151 -15.98 0.28 0.74
C GLU A 151 -14.60 -0.36 1.00
N ALA A 152 -13.65 0.42 1.52
CA ALA A 152 -12.28 -0.07 1.65
C ALA A 152 -12.17 -1.24 2.63
N ARG A 153 -11.74 -2.39 2.09
CA ARG A 153 -11.28 -3.53 2.88
C ARG A 153 -9.85 -3.25 3.29
N LEU A 154 -9.64 -2.84 4.54
CA LEU A 154 -8.29 -2.66 5.08
C LEU A 154 -7.56 -4.00 5.10
N HIS A 155 -6.37 -4.05 4.52
CA HIS A 155 -5.64 -5.30 4.33
C HIS A 155 -4.13 -5.08 4.27
N ALA A 156 -3.38 -6.16 4.49
CA ALA A 156 -1.97 -6.25 4.16
C ALA A 156 -1.78 -7.27 3.04
N SER A 157 -1.23 -6.84 1.90
CA SER A 157 -0.93 -7.74 0.79
C SER A 157 0.33 -8.54 1.10
N VAL A 158 0.24 -9.88 0.96
CA VAL A 158 1.31 -10.82 1.30
C VAL A 158 1.97 -11.44 0.07
N ALA A 159 1.26 -11.48 -1.05
CA ALA A 159 1.78 -11.90 -2.34
C ALA A 159 1.00 -11.23 -3.48
N LYS A 160 1.55 -11.25 -4.70
CA LYS A 160 0.89 -10.76 -5.91
C LYS A 160 1.14 -11.68 -7.10
N ALA A 161 0.19 -11.71 -8.03
CA ALA A 161 0.35 -12.33 -9.34
C ALA A 161 0.00 -11.32 -10.44
N SER A 162 0.70 -11.42 -11.56
CA SER A 162 0.33 -10.71 -12.80
C SER A 162 -0.84 -11.42 -13.46
N VAL A 163 -1.84 -10.67 -13.91
CA VAL A 163 -2.97 -11.20 -14.67
C VAL A 163 -2.72 -10.91 -16.15
N SER A 164 -2.65 -11.96 -16.97
CA SER A 164 -2.66 -11.78 -18.43
C SER A 164 -4.10 -11.59 -18.90
N PRO A 165 -4.38 -10.58 -19.75
CA PRO A 165 -5.70 -10.44 -20.35
C PRO A 165 -6.01 -11.66 -21.23
N VAL A 166 -7.22 -12.20 -21.12
CA VAL A 166 -7.68 -13.29 -21.98
C VAL A 166 -7.81 -12.78 -23.40
N ARG A 167 -6.85 -13.14 -24.27
CA ARG A 167 -6.87 -12.79 -25.70
C ARG A 167 -7.72 -13.79 -26.47
N GLY A 168 -9.04 -13.69 -26.29
CA GLY A 168 -10.04 -14.47 -27.03
C GLY A 168 -10.22 -15.92 -26.54
N ILE A 169 -11.35 -16.50 -26.90
CA ILE A 169 -11.64 -17.92 -26.72
C ILE A 169 -11.25 -18.61 -28.03
N THR A 170 -10.17 -19.39 -28.02
CA THR A 170 -9.82 -20.22 -29.16
C THR A 170 -10.68 -21.47 -29.14
N VAL A 171 -11.62 -21.58 -30.08
CA VAL A 171 -12.39 -22.80 -30.32
C VAL A 171 -11.66 -23.60 -31.38
N PHE A 172 -11.24 -24.81 -31.05
CA PHE A 172 -10.85 -25.82 -32.04
C PHE A 172 -12.13 -26.51 -32.50
N VAL A 173 -12.43 -26.42 -33.80
CA VAL A 173 -13.48 -27.20 -34.48
C VAL A 173 -12.80 -28.23 -35.36
#